data_AF-A0A948ZRR2-F1
#
_entry.id   AF-A0A948ZRR2-F1
#
_cell.length_a   1.000
_cell.length_b   1.000
_cell.length_c   1.000
_cell.angle_alpha   90.00
_cell.angle_beta   90.00
_cell.angle_gamma   90.00
#
_symmetry.space_group_name_H-M   'P 1'
#
loop_
_entity.id
_entity.type
_entity.pdbx_description
1 polymer ?
#
loop_
_entity_poly.entity_id
_entity_poly.type
_entity_poly.pdbx_seq_one_letter_code
_entity_poly.pdbx_strand_id
1 'polypeptide(L)'
;MADYYSDIKELINLIKSPGIQEELLPAKIVLIFFSIVFFVAVVYLMFTSSYLKYQFVVDLRSFFDWQPAGVQKIIRRWKKIQKRIATGSESEYKLAVIEADDLFRGVLEEKGFKGKTFEEIIGQVEKIAMPNMDEVLEAHKIRNSIVYDPNYKLDSDRAKQLLDIYERGIKNVESF
;
A
#
# COMPACT_ATOMS: atom_id res chain seq x y z
N MET A 1 -36.73 7.52 33.34
CA MET A 1 -35.26 7.42 33.18
C MET A 1 -34.57 7.05 34.48
N ALA A 2 -34.79 7.75 35.60
CA ALA A 2 -34.13 7.44 36.89
C ALA A 2 -34.43 6.02 37.44
N ASP A 3 -35.69 5.57 37.40
CA ASP A 3 -36.09 4.25 37.93
C ASP A 3 -35.43 3.08 37.19
N TYR A 4 -35.36 3.16 35.86
CA TYR A 4 -34.70 2.15 35.02
C TYR A 4 -33.21 1.95 35.38
N TYR A 5 -32.48 3.05 35.68
CA TYR A 5 -31.09 2.95 36.12
C TYR A 5 -30.96 2.38 37.54
N SER A 6 -31.98 2.56 38.38
CA SER A 6 -32.03 1.98 39.73
C SER A 6 -32.22 0.46 39.65
N ASP A 7 -33.18 0.00 38.86
CA ASP A 7 -33.49 -1.42 38.68
C ASP A 7 -32.28 -2.19 38.12
N ILE A 8 -31.59 -1.60 37.13
CA ILE A 8 -30.36 -2.20 36.57
C ILE A 8 -29.26 -2.30 37.64
N LYS A 9 -29.10 -1.29 38.50
CA LYS A 9 -28.09 -1.32 39.56
C LYS A 9 -28.42 -2.36 40.60
N GLU A 10 -29.68 -2.52 40.97
CA GLU A 10 -30.14 -3.56 41.90
C GLU A 10 -29.89 -4.95 41.34
N LEU A 11 -30.20 -5.19 40.06
CA LEU A 11 -29.90 -6.46 39.40
C LEU A 11 -28.40 -6.76 39.34
N ILE A 12 -27.57 -5.76 39.00
CA ILE A 12 -26.11 -5.93 39.00
C ILE A 12 -25.60 -6.23 40.41
N ASN A 13 -26.11 -5.55 41.44
CA ASN A 13 -25.73 -5.78 42.83
C ASN A 13 -26.18 -7.15 43.33
N LEU A 14 -27.38 -7.61 42.94
CA LEU A 14 -27.88 -8.95 43.21
C LEU A 14 -26.96 -10.01 42.60
N ILE A 15 -26.63 -9.88 41.31
CA ILE A 15 -25.72 -10.82 40.63
C ILE A 15 -24.34 -10.83 41.30
N LYS A 16 -23.83 -9.67 41.74
CA LYS A 16 -22.55 -9.54 42.45
C LYS A 16 -22.61 -9.98 43.91
N SER A 17 -23.79 -10.30 44.44
CA SER A 17 -23.93 -10.69 45.84
C SER A 17 -23.11 -11.95 46.16
N PRO A 18 -22.51 -12.04 47.37
CA PRO A 18 -21.61 -13.15 47.72
C PRO A 18 -22.25 -14.54 47.53
N GLY A 19 -23.51 -14.71 47.93
CA GLY A 19 -24.22 -16.00 47.83
C GLY A 19 -24.36 -16.49 46.38
N ILE A 20 -24.79 -15.61 45.46
CA ILE A 20 -24.90 -15.95 44.04
C ILE A 20 -23.52 -16.20 43.42
N GLN A 21 -22.51 -15.43 43.82
CA GLN A 21 -21.16 -15.61 43.31
C GLN A 21 -20.57 -16.97 43.70
N GLU A 22 -20.79 -17.43 44.93
CA GLU A 22 -20.36 -18.74 45.43
C GLU A 22 -21.00 -19.90 44.67
N GLU A 23 -22.32 -19.83 44.41
CA GLU A 23 -23.03 -20.85 43.61
C GLU A 23 -22.54 -20.89 42.15
N LEU A 24 -22.09 -19.75 41.61
CA LEU A 24 -21.57 -19.65 40.24
C LEU A 24 -20.09 -20.05 40.11
N LEU A 25 -19.34 -20.18 41.20
CA LEU A 25 -17.89 -20.49 41.15
C LEU A 25 -17.57 -21.75 40.34
N PRO A 26 -18.26 -22.91 40.52
CA PRO A 26 -17.97 -24.12 39.76
C PRO A 26 -18.21 -23.92 38.26
N ALA A 27 -19.31 -23.24 37.89
CA ALA A 27 -19.63 -22.96 36.49
C ALA A 27 -18.55 -22.08 35.84
N LYS A 28 -18.05 -21.05 36.54
CA LYS A 28 -16.96 -20.20 36.03
C LYS A 28 -15.67 -20.98 35.81
N ILE A 29 -15.29 -21.87 36.73
CA ILE A 29 -14.09 -22.70 36.59
C ILE A 29 -14.21 -23.58 35.34
N VAL A 30 -15.36 -24.21 35.14
CA VAL A 30 -15.63 -25.03 33.94
C VAL A 30 -15.53 -24.19 32.67
N LEU A 31 -16.13 -23.00 32.63
CA LEU A 31 -16.07 -22.10 31.47
C LEU A 31 -14.64 -21.62 31.17
N ILE A 32 -13.86 -21.27 32.20
CA ILE A 32 -12.45 -20.88 32.05
C ILE A 32 -11.63 -22.05 31.51
N PHE A 33 -11.84 -23.25 32.04
CA PHE A 33 -11.18 -24.46 31.55
C PHE A 33 -11.47 -24.68 30.05
N PHE A 34 -12.75 -24.67 29.64
CA PHE A 34 -13.11 -24.80 28.24
C PHE A 34 -12.52 -23.69 27.37
N SER A 35 -12.51 -22.44 27.86
CA SER A 35 -11.91 -21.30 27.14
C SER A 35 -10.42 -21.51 26.87
N ILE A 36 -9.68 -21.99 27.86
CA ILE A 36 -8.25 -22.31 27.71
C ILE A 36 -8.07 -23.46 26.71
N VAL A 37 -8.86 -24.53 26.83
CA VAL A 37 -8.80 -25.68 25.90
C VAL A 37 -9.07 -25.24 24.46
N PHE A 38 -10.11 -24.43 24.22
CA PHE A 38 -10.41 -23.89 22.90
C PHE A 38 -9.32 -22.95 22.40
N PHE A 39 -8.78 -22.09 23.26
CA PHE A 39 -7.68 -21.19 22.89
C PHE A 39 -6.45 -21.98 22.43
N VAL A 40 -6.04 -22.99 23.20
CA VAL A 40 -4.92 -23.87 22.84
C VAL A 40 -5.23 -24.63 21.55
N ALA A 41 -6.45 -25.13 21.36
CA ALA A 41 -6.85 -25.82 20.13
C ALA A 41 -6.78 -24.89 18.91
N VAL A 42 -7.23 -23.64 19.02
CA VAL A 42 -7.12 -22.63 17.96
C VAL A 42 -5.66 -22.37 17.62
N VAL A 43 -4.81 -22.13 18.63
CA VAL A 43 -3.37 -21.91 18.44
C VAL A 43 -2.72 -23.12 17.77
N TYR A 44 -3.02 -24.33 18.25
CA TYR A 44 -2.51 -25.57 17.67
C TYR A 44 -2.92 -25.76 16.20
N LEU A 45 -4.19 -25.51 15.87
CA LEU A 45 -4.71 -25.57 14.49
C LEU A 45 -4.05 -24.52 13.59
N MET A 46 -3.80 -23.31 14.10
CA MET A 46 -3.06 -22.27 13.38
C MET A 46 -1.65 -22.71 13.01
N PHE A 47 -0.95 -23.45 13.88
CA PHE A 47 0.42 -23.90 13.59
C PHE A 47 0.48 -25.15 12.72
N THR A 48 -0.45 -26.08 12.89
CA THR A 48 -0.46 -27.40 12.23
C THR A 48 -1.00 -27.35 10.80
N SER A 49 -2.01 -26.52 10.53
CA SER A 49 -2.67 -26.51 9.22
C SER A 49 -1.97 -25.54 8.24
N SER A 50 -1.11 -26.07 7.37
CA SER A 50 -0.54 -25.30 6.24
C SER A 50 -1.63 -24.71 5.32
N TYR A 51 -2.79 -25.34 5.24
CA TYR A 51 -3.91 -24.89 4.42
C TYR A 51 -4.59 -23.62 4.99
N LEU A 52 -4.79 -23.55 6.32
CA LEU A 52 -5.33 -22.34 6.97
C LEU A 52 -4.34 -21.18 6.95
N LYS A 53 -3.03 -21.44 7.10
CA LYS A 53 -2.00 -20.41 6.93
C LYS A 53 -2.03 -19.82 5.52
N TYR A 54 -2.17 -20.67 4.50
CA TYR A 54 -2.24 -20.20 3.12
C TYR A 54 -3.45 -19.30 2.89
N GLN A 55 -4.66 -19.69 3.34
CA GLN A 55 -5.83 -18.83 3.16
C GLN A 55 -5.80 -17.58 4.06
N PHE A 56 -5.54 -17.68 5.37
CA PHE A 56 -5.58 -16.49 6.25
C PHE A 56 -4.39 -15.54 6.10
N VAL A 57 -3.16 -16.03 5.88
CA VAL A 57 -1.98 -15.14 5.78
C VAL A 57 -1.93 -14.46 4.41
N VAL A 58 -2.37 -15.13 3.33
CA VAL A 58 -2.51 -14.48 2.02
C VAL A 58 -3.65 -13.47 2.05
N ASP A 59 -4.78 -13.81 2.68
CA ASP A 59 -5.95 -12.93 2.72
C ASP A 59 -5.73 -11.70 3.63
N LEU A 60 -5.11 -11.88 4.81
CA LEU A 60 -4.71 -10.75 5.68
C LEU A 60 -3.64 -9.87 5.04
N ARG A 61 -2.70 -10.44 4.25
CA ARG A 61 -1.80 -9.64 3.43
C ARG A 61 -2.56 -8.85 2.38
N SER A 62 -3.55 -9.43 1.67
CA SER A 62 -4.37 -8.66 0.72
C SER A 62 -5.31 -7.62 1.38
N PHE A 63 -5.73 -7.84 2.62
CA PHE A 63 -6.48 -6.84 3.40
C PHE A 63 -5.60 -5.70 3.90
N PHE A 64 -4.34 -5.97 4.28
CA PHE A 64 -3.35 -4.93 4.64
C PHE A 64 -2.75 -4.26 3.39
N ASP A 65 -2.63 -4.99 2.29
CA ASP A 65 -2.25 -4.54 0.95
C ASP A 65 -3.48 -4.11 0.13
N TRP A 66 -4.51 -3.52 0.78
CA TRP A 66 -5.59 -2.85 0.05
C TRP A 66 -5.04 -1.58 -0.59
N GLN A 67 -4.25 -1.79 -1.64
CA GLN A 67 -3.77 -0.78 -2.53
C GLN A 67 -5.00 -0.26 -3.30
N PRO A 68 -5.31 1.05 -3.22
CA PRO A 68 -6.41 1.61 -3.99
C PRO A 68 -6.24 1.22 -5.46
N ALA A 69 -7.33 1.02 -6.19
CA ALA A 69 -7.29 0.51 -7.56
C ALA A 69 -6.30 1.25 -8.50
N GLY A 70 -6.00 2.52 -8.20
CA GLY A 70 -4.95 3.32 -8.85
C GLY A 70 -3.54 2.73 -8.71
N VAL A 71 -3.13 2.31 -7.51
CA VAL A 71 -1.78 1.77 -7.26
C VAL A 71 -1.56 0.46 -8.02
N GLN A 72 -2.57 -0.42 -8.08
CA GLN A 72 -2.48 -1.62 -8.91
C GLN A 72 -2.32 -1.30 -10.40
N LYS A 73 -2.97 -0.25 -10.89
CA LYS A 73 -2.84 0.22 -12.27
C LYS A 73 -1.43 0.76 -12.53
N ILE A 74 -0.86 1.52 -11.59
CA ILE A 74 0.52 2.02 -11.64
C ILE A 74 1.50 0.85 -11.70
N ILE A 75 1.40 -0.14 -10.80
CA ILE A 75 2.29 -1.32 -10.78
C ILE A 75 2.21 -2.11 -12.09
N ARG A 76 1.01 -2.30 -12.64
CA ARG A 76 0.83 -3.00 -13.93
C ARG A 76 1.49 -2.23 -15.08
N ARG A 77 1.32 -0.90 -15.15
CA ARG A 77 1.99 -0.05 -16.15
C ARG A 77 3.52 -0.09 -15.98
N TRP A 78 4.02 0.04 -14.76
CA TRP A 78 5.45 0.00 -14.44
C TRP A 78 6.09 -1.32 -14.88
N LYS A 79 5.47 -2.47 -14.56
CA LYS A 79 5.94 -3.79 -15.01
C LYS A 79 6.03 -3.91 -16.52
N LYS A 80 5.10 -3.28 -17.26
CA LYS A 80 5.13 -3.28 -18.73
C LYS A 80 6.32 -2.47 -19.25
N ILE A 81 6.59 -1.30 -18.66
CA ILE A 81 7.74 -0.45 -18.98
C ILE A 81 9.05 -1.20 -18.72
N GLN A 82 9.20 -1.82 -17.55
CA GLN A 82 10.41 -2.57 -17.19
C GLN A 82 10.69 -3.74 -18.16
N LYS A 83 9.65 -4.44 -18.63
CA LYS A 83 9.81 -5.51 -19.63
C LYS A 83 10.43 -5.03 -20.93
N ARG A 84 10.15 -3.79 -21.37
CA ARG A 84 10.73 -3.21 -22.59
C ARG A 84 12.24 -3.05 -22.50
N ILE A 85 12.77 -2.70 -21.33
CA ILE A 85 14.22 -2.52 -21.13
C ILE A 85 14.98 -3.85 -21.10
N ALA A 86 14.37 -4.92 -20.57
CA ALA A 86 15.07 -6.21 -20.42
C ALA A 86 15.39 -6.90 -21.75
N THR A 87 14.61 -6.65 -22.80
CA THR A 87 14.72 -7.35 -24.10
C THR A 87 14.72 -6.39 -25.29
N GLY A 88 14.87 -5.09 -25.03
CA GLY A 88 14.57 -4.02 -25.98
C GLY A 88 15.71 -3.65 -26.93
N SER A 89 15.34 -2.93 -27.98
CA SER A 89 16.26 -2.15 -28.81
C SER A 89 16.36 -0.70 -28.29
N GLU A 90 17.24 0.10 -28.86
CA GLU A 90 17.35 1.55 -28.57
C GLU A 90 15.97 2.25 -28.62
N SER A 91 15.12 1.90 -29.59
CA SER A 91 13.76 2.45 -29.71
C SER A 91 12.86 2.06 -28.54
N GLU A 92 12.96 0.83 -28.04
CA GLU A 92 12.22 0.37 -26.87
C GLU A 92 12.71 1.06 -25.58
N TYR A 93 14.01 1.33 -25.47
CA TYR A 93 14.57 2.09 -24.34
C TYR A 93 14.03 3.52 -24.32
N LYS A 94 14.03 4.20 -25.47
CA LYS A 94 13.45 5.53 -25.62
C LYS A 94 11.98 5.55 -25.25
N LEU A 95 11.21 4.58 -25.75
CA LEU A 95 9.79 4.46 -25.46
C LEU A 95 9.54 4.19 -23.97
N ALA A 96 10.35 3.34 -23.33
CA ALA A 96 10.25 3.05 -21.91
C ALA A 96 10.44 4.32 -21.06
N VAL A 97 11.41 5.17 -21.38
CA VAL A 97 11.64 6.45 -20.69
C VAL A 97 10.47 7.42 -20.90
N ILE A 98 9.93 7.51 -22.12
CA ILE A 98 8.75 8.35 -22.41
C ILE A 98 7.52 7.86 -21.62
N GLU A 99 7.26 6.55 -21.62
CA GLU A 99 6.15 5.95 -20.89
C GLU A 99 6.30 6.11 -19.37
N ALA A 100 7.52 6.11 -18.84
CA ALA A 100 7.81 6.33 -17.43
C ALA A 100 7.53 7.77 -16.99
N ASP A 101 7.94 8.75 -17.80
CA ASP A 101 7.65 10.17 -17.55
C ASP A 101 6.13 10.45 -17.58
N ASP A 102 5.43 9.90 -18.57
CA ASP A 102 3.97 10.00 -18.68
C ASP A 102 3.25 9.36 -17.48
N LEU A 103 3.72 8.18 -17.04
CA LEU A 103 3.17 7.52 -15.87
C LEU A 103 3.38 8.36 -14.61
N PHE A 104 4.59 8.89 -14.39
CA PHE A 104 4.89 9.74 -13.25
C PHE A 104 4.01 11.00 -13.23
N ARG A 105 3.83 11.66 -14.38
CA ARG A 105 2.89 12.78 -14.51
C ARG A 105 1.47 12.36 -14.12
N GLY A 106 1.00 11.22 -14.60
CA GLY A 106 -0.33 10.70 -14.25
C GLY A 106 -0.50 10.46 -12.74
N VAL A 107 0.55 9.97 -12.05
CA VAL A 107 0.53 9.80 -10.59
C VAL A 107 0.40 11.15 -9.88
N LEU A 108 1.13 12.17 -10.33
CA LEU A 108 1.02 13.54 -9.79
C LEU A 108 -0.40 14.11 -9.99
N GLU A 109 -0.97 13.92 -11.17
CA GLU A 109 -2.34 14.39 -11.47
C GLU A 109 -3.39 13.66 -10.60
N GLU A 110 -3.25 12.36 -10.38
CA GLU A 110 -4.10 11.57 -9.47
C GLU A 110 -4.00 12.05 -8.00
N LYS A 111 -2.85 12.58 -7.59
CA LYS A 111 -2.64 13.19 -6.26
C LYS A 111 -3.11 14.65 -6.17
N GLY A 112 -3.64 15.21 -7.25
CA GLY A 112 -4.28 16.53 -7.25
C GLY A 112 -3.39 17.70 -7.71
N PHE A 113 -2.16 17.43 -8.16
CA PHE A 113 -1.33 18.44 -8.81
C PHE A 113 -1.86 18.72 -10.22
N LYS A 114 -2.21 19.98 -10.53
CA LYS A 114 -2.86 20.34 -11.80
C LYS A 114 -2.06 21.37 -12.56
N GLY A 115 -1.74 21.11 -13.82
CA GLY A 115 -1.05 22.05 -14.70
C GLY A 115 -1.23 21.68 -16.17
N LYS A 116 -1.08 22.66 -17.06
CA LYS A 116 -1.09 22.44 -18.51
C LYS A 116 0.21 21.82 -18.98
N THR A 117 1.32 22.19 -18.36
CA THR A 117 2.66 21.70 -18.68
C THR A 117 3.24 20.88 -17.53
N PHE A 118 4.27 20.09 -17.83
CA PHE A 118 4.97 19.31 -16.81
C PHE A 118 5.65 20.24 -15.78
N GLU A 119 6.20 21.36 -16.24
CA GLU A 119 6.84 22.39 -15.41
C GLU A 119 5.85 23.03 -14.42
N GLU A 120 4.61 23.29 -14.86
CA GLU A 120 3.56 23.83 -13.98
C GLU A 120 3.14 22.83 -12.89
N ILE A 121 3.12 21.53 -13.21
CA ILE A 121 2.82 20.47 -12.25
C ILE A 121 3.97 20.35 -11.24
N ILE A 122 5.22 20.27 -11.73
CA ILE A 122 6.41 20.12 -10.87
C ILE A 122 6.60 21.32 -9.94
N GLY A 123 6.37 22.55 -10.40
CA GLY A 123 6.46 23.74 -9.56
C GLY A 123 5.46 23.76 -8.39
N GLN A 124 4.40 22.93 -8.43
CA GLN A 124 3.50 22.73 -7.28
C GLN A 124 4.03 21.65 -6.33
N VAL A 125 4.68 20.62 -6.86
CA VAL A 125 5.27 19.51 -6.08
C VAL A 125 6.51 19.97 -5.33
N GLU A 126 7.31 20.88 -5.90
CA GLU A 126 8.49 21.47 -5.25
C GLU A 126 8.15 22.12 -3.89
N LYS A 127 6.92 22.65 -3.75
CA LYS A 127 6.41 23.21 -2.48
C LYS A 127 6.23 22.17 -1.37
N ILE A 128 6.24 20.88 -1.71
CA ILE A 128 5.99 19.75 -0.79
C ILE A 128 7.31 18.98 -0.51
N ALA A 129 8.45 19.49 -1.00
CA ALA A 129 9.80 18.99 -0.70
C ALA A 129 10.01 17.49 -1.03
N MET A 130 9.70 17.12 -2.27
CA MET A 130 10.01 15.79 -2.79
C MET A 130 11.54 15.57 -2.89
N PRO A 131 12.11 14.52 -2.26
CA PRO A 131 13.57 14.39 -2.14
C PRO A 131 14.37 14.28 -3.45
N ASN A 132 13.79 13.71 -4.51
CA ASN A 132 14.48 13.46 -5.80
C ASN A 132 13.96 14.35 -6.93
N MET A 133 13.41 15.52 -6.62
CA MET A 133 12.78 16.39 -7.62
C MET A 133 13.76 16.85 -8.72
N ASP A 134 14.97 17.27 -8.33
CA ASP A 134 15.98 17.74 -9.28
C ASP A 134 16.36 16.65 -10.29
N GLU A 135 16.50 15.40 -9.81
CA GLU A 135 16.79 14.26 -10.67
C GLU A 135 15.66 13.99 -11.67
N VAL A 136 14.40 14.13 -11.24
CA VAL A 136 13.23 13.99 -12.11
C VAL A 136 13.20 15.08 -13.17
N LEU A 137 13.54 16.33 -12.82
CA LEU A 137 13.64 17.44 -13.77
C LEU A 137 14.74 17.19 -14.81
N GLU A 138 15.89 16.65 -14.41
CA GLU A 138 16.95 16.26 -15.33
C GLU A 138 16.52 15.09 -16.25
N ALA A 139 15.88 14.07 -15.69
CA ALA A 139 15.34 12.96 -16.46
C ALA A 139 14.30 13.44 -17.50
N HIS A 140 13.44 14.39 -17.13
CA HIS A 140 12.47 15.00 -18.02
C HIS A 140 13.13 15.75 -19.20
N LYS A 141 14.21 16.48 -18.95
CA LYS A 141 14.99 17.14 -20.03
C LYS A 141 15.54 16.11 -21.02
N ILE A 142 16.06 14.99 -20.52
CA ILE A 142 16.56 13.90 -21.36
C ILE A 142 15.42 13.25 -22.15
N ARG A 143 14.26 13.05 -21.54
CA ARG A 143 13.05 12.60 -22.22
C ARG A 143 12.66 13.56 -23.36
N ASN A 144 12.74 14.86 -23.13
CA ASN A 144 12.47 15.86 -24.17
C ASN A 144 13.49 15.75 -25.31
N SER A 145 14.79 15.59 -25.02
CA SER A 145 15.79 15.32 -26.06
C SER A 145 15.46 14.06 -26.88
N ILE A 146 15.02 12.98 -26.24
CA ILE A 146 14.59 11.74 -26.93
C ILE A 146 13.43 12.00 -27.90
N VAL A 147 12.48 12.85 -27.52
CA VAL A 147 11.29 13.16 -28.33
C VAL A 147 11.60 14.12 -29.48
N TYR A 148 12.40 15.17 -29.23
CA TYR A 148 12.66 16.24 -30.20
C TYR A 148 13.85 15.94 -31.13
N ASP A 149 14.79 15.09 -30.72
CA ASP A 149 15.92 14.67 -31.53
C ASP A 149 15.79 13.18 -31.92
N PRO A 150 15.36 12.87 -33.15
CA PRO A 150 15.28 11.49 -33.65
C PRO A 150 16.62 10.74 -33.60
N ASN A 151 17.73 11.46 -33.68
CA ASN A 151 19.09 10.90 -33.68
C ASN A 151 19.67 10.72 -32.28
N TYR A 152 18.97 11.18 -31.24
CA TYR A 152 19.41 11.05 -29.85
C TYR A 152 19.75 9.58 -29.55
N LYS A 153 20.94 9.29 -29.03
CA LYS A 153 21.32 7.90 -28.70
C LYS A 153 21.04 7.60 -27.24
N LEU A 154 20.38 6.48 -26.98
CA LEU A 154 20.09 6.01 -25.62
C LEU A 154 20.46 4.54 -25.47
N ASP A 155 21.45 4.24 -24.64
CA ASP A 155 21.79 2.88 -24.27
C ASP A 155 20.91 2.34 -23.13
N SER A 156 21.01 1.02 -22.91
CA SER A 156 20.22 0.31 -21.92
C SER A 156 20.50 0.77 -20.49
N ASP A 157 21.75 1.08 -20.16
CA ASP A 157 22.14 1.40 -18.79
C ASP A 157 21.71 2.82 -18.42
N ARG A 158 21.84 3.77 -19.35
CA ARG A 158 21.28 5.11 -19.18
C ARG A 158 19.77 5.08 -19.09
N ALA A 159 19.10 4.24 -19.88
CA ALA A 159 17.66 4.07 -19.79
C ALA A 159 17.22 3.49 -18.43
N LYS A 160 17.93 2.50 -17.88
CA LYS A 160 17.68 1.96 -16.53
C LYS A 160 17.84 3.02 -15.44
N GLN A 161 18.89 3.85 -15.53
CA GLN A 161 19.10 4.96 -14.59
C GLN A 161 17.93 5.93 -14.60
N LEU A 162 17.43 6.30 -15.80
CA LEU A 162 16.27 7.18 -15.93
C LEU A 162 15.02 6.53 -15.35
N LEU A 163 14.80 5.23 -15.59
CA LEU A 163 13.68 4.51 -14.96
C LEU A 163 13.78 4.49 -13.44
N ASP A 164 14.97 4.29 -12.86
CA ASP A 164 15.15 4.32 -11.40
C ASP A 164 14.75 5.67 -10.79
N ILE A 165 15.12 6.78 -11.46
CA ILE A 165 14.73 8.13 -11.03
C ILE A 165 13.20 8.26 -10.99
N TYR A 166 12.49 7.84 -12.05
CA TYR A 166 11.03 7.87 -12.07
C TYR A 166 10.41 6.90 -11.06
N GLU A 167 11.01 5.73 -10.83
CA GLU A 167 10.53 4.76 -9.84
C GLU A 167 10.58 5.33 -8.43
N ARG A 168 11.73 5.92 -8.05
CA ARG A 168 11.89 6.64 -6.79
C ARG A 168 10.92 7.81 -6.70
N GLY A 169 10.71 8.51 -7.83
CA GLY A 169 9.71 9.56 -7.96
C GLY A 169 8.31 9.09 -7.57
N ILE A 170 7.81 8.06 -8.27
CA ILE A 170 6.48 7.48 -8.02
C ILE A 170 6.36 7.01 -6.57
N LYS A 171 7.37 6.31 -6.03
CA LYS A 171 7.35 5.83 -4.64
C LYS A 171 7.25 6.97 -3.62
N ASN A 172 8.01 8.05 -3.83
CA ASN A 172 7.96 9.21 -2.97
C ASN A 172 6.56 9.83 -2.99
N VAL A 173 5.98 10.06 -4.17
CA VAL A 173 4.62 10.60 -4.31
C VAL A 173 3.54 9.70 -3.70
N GLU A 174 3.66 8.38 -3.87
CA GLU A 174 2.71 7.41 -3.30
C GLU A 174 2.77 7.37 -1.76
N SER A 175 3.95 7.57 -1.19
CA SER A 175 4.16 7.60 0.27
C SER A 175 3.67 8.87 0.96
N PHE A 176 3.34 9.92 0.20
CA PHE A 176 2.68 11.14 0.67
C PHE A 176 1.16 11.05 0.49
#